data_AF-A0A4Z2CF05-F1
#
_entry.id   AF-A0A4Z2CF05-F1
#
_cell.length_a   1.000
_cell.length_b   1.000
_cell.length_c   1.000
_cell.angle_alpha   90.00
_cell.angle_beta   90.00
_cell.angle_gamma   90.00
#
_symmetry.space_group_name_H-M   'P 1'
#
loop_
_entity.id
_entity.type
_entity.pdbx_description
1 polymer ?
#
loop_
_entity_poly.entity_id
_entity_poly.type
_entity_poly.pdbx_seq_one_letter_code
_entity_poly.pdbx_strand_id
1 'polypeptide(L)'
;MFFLFFESSLFVFGFPSILDFVIKKNPLLNQYVWRWRILSNKTPIFLLYQKSESKLGENVVMKLRWDQFTCVILVVLGVEAWQEVSWIGPVKAGFSTTFTCFSTCSPNCTYTWFLKNRTHTGSTLMWTPDGRDSKVDLRCTVLRMPEASLFSTITSIVEITNPISVQPSPQNTFPALNLSLDLECHDDSGSGLLSDPSQLVLWYKDGQEMMLDKQNGSLHFDSLLPSDGGFYQCEAFVSRQTSVFSRGYLLRL
;
A
#
# COMPACT_ATOMS: atom_id res chain seq x y z
N MET A 1 16.31 -18.38 -38.28
CA MET A 1 15.16 -19.23 -38.60
C MET A 1 15.16 -20.35 -37.56
N PHE A 2 14.13 -20.41 -36.70
CA PHE A 2 14.01 -21.48 -35.71
C PHE A 2 12.92 -22.46 -36.15
N PHE A 3 13.19 -23.75 -35.98
CA PHE A 3 12.22 -24.82 -36.24
C PHE A 3 11.67 -25.29 -34.89
N LEU A 4 10.34 -25.30 -34.75
CA LEU A 4 9.66 -25.99 -33.66
C LEU A 4 9.09 -27.28 -34.23
N PHE A 5 9.52 -28.41 -33.70
CA PHE A 5 8.95 -29.72 -34.02
C PHE A 5 7.76 -29.98 -33.08
N PHE A 6 6.60 -30.23 -33.67
CA PHE A 6 5.52 -30.97 -33.05
C PHE A 6 5.21 -32.15 -33.96
N GLU A 7 4.89 -33.30 -33.37
CA GLU A 7 4.53 -34.51 -34.11
C GLU A 7 3.50 -34.18 -35.20
N SER A 8 3.92 -34.44 -36.44
CA SER A 8 3.10 -34.60 -37.65
C SER A 8 2.54 -33.38 -38.39
N SER A 9 2.95 -32.13 -38.15
CA SER A 9 2.61 -31.03 -39.08
C SER A 9 3.61 -29.86 -39.06
N LEU A 10 4.16 -29.52 -40.23
CA LEU A 10 5.11 -28.43 -40.44
C LEU A 10 4.36 -27.11 -40.66
N PHE A 11 4.51 -26.14 -39.75
CA PHE A 11 4.11 -24.76 -40.01
C PHE A 11 5.32 -23.83 -39.92
N VAL A 12 5.61 -23.14 -41.04
CA VAL A 12 6.69 -22.16 -41.16
C VAL A 12 6.15 -20.78 -40.80
N PHE A 13 6.50 -20.26 -39.63
CA PHE A 13 6.35 -18.82 -39.35
C PHE A 13 7.71 -18.15 -39.52
N GLY A 14 7.89 -17.49 -40.65
CA GLY A 14 9.04 -16.62 -40.91
C GLY A 14 8.82 -15.25 -40.32
N PHE A 15 9.30 -15.00 -39.10
CA PHE A 15 9.54 -13.62 -38.63
C PHE A 15 11.05 -13.39 -38.45
N PRO A 16 11.64 -12.39 -39.12
CA PRO A 16 13.05 -12.09 -39.04
C PRO A 16 13.27 -11.14 -37.86
N SER A 17 13.38 -11.67 -36.64
CA SER A 17 13.77 -10.83 -35.49
C SER A 17 14.61 -11.66 -34.52
N ILE A 18 15.83 -11.19 -34.29
CA ILE A 18 16.85 -11.80 -33.44
C ILE A 18 16.33 -11.85 -32.00
N LEU A 19 16.46 -13.01 -31.37
CA LEU A 19 16.08 -13.26 -29.98
C LEU A 19 17.35 -13.22 -29.11
N ASP A 20 17.44 -12.23 -28.22
CA ASP A 20 18.44 -12.25 -27.15
C ASP A 20 17.87 -12.94 -25.91
N PHE A 21 18.66 -13.85 -25.35
CA PHE A 21 18.29 -14.71 -24.23
C PHE A 21 19.29 -14.57 -23.08
N VAL A 22 18.81 -14.26 -21.87
CA VAL A 22 19.65 -14.18 -20.67
C VAL A 22 18.96 -14.88 -19.50
N ILE A 23 19.62 -15.90 -18.95
CA ILE A 23 19.21 -16.57 -17.70
C ILE A 23 19.91 -15.88 -16.54
N LYS A 24 19.15 -15.40 -15.55
CA LYS A 24 19.72 -14.99 -14.25
C LYS A 24 19.13 -15.84 -13.14
N LYS A 25 20.01 -16.46 -12.36
CA LYS A 25 19.66 -17.17 -11.12
C LYS A 25 19.53 -16.14 -10.01
N ASN A 26 18.37 -16.11 -9.32
CA ASN A 26 18.22 -15.30 -8.12
C ASN A 26 18.79 -16.10 -6.93
N PRO A 27 19.92 -15.67 -6.31
CA PRO A 27 20.59 -16.44 -5.29
C PRO A 27 19.83 -16.51 -3.95
N LEU A 28 18.87 -15.62 -3.71
CA LEU A 28 18.12 -15.55 -2.44
C LEU A 28 16.87 -16.45 -2.41
N LEU A 29 16.32 -16.81 -3.58
CA LEU A 29 15.04 -17.52 -3.69
C LEU A 29 15.13 -18.88 -4.41
N ASN A 30 16.34 -19.30 -4.80
CA ASN A 30 16.60 -20.50 -5.61
C ASN A 30 15.70 -20.61 -6.86
N GLN A 31 15.37 -19.46 -7.46
CA GLN A 31 14.47 -19.34 -8.61
C GLN A 31 15.26 -18.96 -9.87
N TYR A 32 14.85 -19.54 -11.00
CA TYR A 32 15.35 -19.20 -12.34
C TYR A 32 14.39 -18.20 -12.98
N VAL A 33 14.90 -17.03 -13.36
CA VAL A 33 14.12 -16.00 -14.05
C VAL A 33 14.49 -16.02 -15.53
N TRP A 34 13.50 -16.28 -16.37
CA TRP A 34 13.64 -16.31 -17.82
C TRP A 34 13.37 -14.92 -18.38
N ARG A 35 14.30 -14.38 -19.18
CA ARG A 35 14.12 -13.09 -19.84
C ARG A 35 14.22 -13.27 -21.34
N TRP A 36 13.12 -12.98 -22.03
CA TRP A 36 13.04 -12.92 -23.49
C TRP A 36 13.07 -11.46 -23.91
N ARG A 37 13.89 -11.10 -24.90
CA ARG A 37 13.81 -9.80 -25.58
C ARG A 37 13.47 -10.04 -27.03
N ILE A 38 12.21 -9.78 -27.40
CA ILE A 38 11.79 -9.72 -28.79
C ILE A 38 12.20 -8.34 -29.30
N LEU A 39 13.18 -8.27 -30.20
CA LEU A 39 13.58 -7.05 -30.88
C LEU A 39 12.55 -6.73 -31.99
N SER A 40 11.32 -6.41 -31.58
CA SER A 40 10.40 -5.61 -32.40
C SER A 40 10.60 -4.15 -32.02
N ASN A 41 10.65 -3.25 -33.01
CA ASN A 41 11.07 -1.87 -32.84
C ASN A 41 10.13 -1.00 -31.96
N LYS A 42 9.16 -1.61 -31.27
CA LYS A 42 8.37 -1.01 -30.19
C LYS A 42 8.11 -2.05 -29.10
N THR A 43 8.61 -1.75 -27.90
CA THR A 43 8.35 -2.34 -26.56
C THR A 43 8.69 -3.83 -26.33
N PRO A 44 9.57 -4.15 -25.35
CA PRO A 44 9.79 -5.53 -24.91
C PRO A 44 8.61 -6.02 -24.06
N ILE A 45 8.17 -7.26 -24.32
CA ILE A 45 7.13 -7.94 -23.56
C ILE A 45 7.80 -8.76 -22.44
N PHE A 46 7.30 -8.63 -21.21
CA PHE A 46 7.78 -9.38 -20.05
C PHE A 46 6.71 -10.39 -19.61
N LEU A 47 7.04 -11.67 -19.60
CA LEU A 47 6.20 -12.72 -19.02
C LEU A 47 6.88 -13.24 -17.76
N LEU A 48 6.24 -13.06 -16.60
CA LEU A 48 6.67 -13.63 -15.33
C LEU A 48 5.99 -14.99 -15.15
N TYR A 49 6.79 -16.03 -14.91
CA TYR A 49 6.29 -17.37 -14.59
C TYR A 49 6.98 -17.89 -13.33
N GLN A 50 6.19 -18.45 -12.42
CA GLN A 50 6.67 -19.11 -11.21
C GLN A 50 6.62 -20.63 -11.43
N LYS A 51 7.78 -21.28 -11.36
CA LYS A 51 7.88 -22.74 -11.49
C LYS A 51 7.79 -23.39 -10.12
N SER A 52 6.83 -24.29 -9.89
CA SER A 52 7.00 -25.33 -8.87
C SER A 52 7.91 -26.43 -9.44
N GLU A 53 8.87 -26.84 -8.64
CA GLU A 53 10.03 -27.70 -8.93
C GLU A 53 9.87 -28.72 -10.07
N SER A 54 10.87 -28.84 -10.94
CA SER A 54 11.03 -30.01 -11.81
C SER A 54 12.42 -30.62 -11.64
N LYS A 55 12.50 -31.95 -11.64
CA LYS A 55 13.76 -32.70 -11.58
C LYS A 55 14.59 -32.48 -12.83
N LEU A 56 15.91 -32.57 -12.66
CA LEU A 56 16.93 -32.32 -13.68
C LEU A 56 16.93 -33.47 -14.71
N GLY A 57 16.58 -33.19 -15.98
CA GLY A 57 16.75 -34.13 -17.08
C GLY A 57 15.54 -34.36 -18.02
N GLU A 58 14.36 -33.80 -17.73
CA GLU A 58 13.18 -33.97 -18.61
C GLU A 58 13.00 -32.79 -19.59
N ASN A 59 12.67 -33.11 -20.84
CA ASN A 59 12.20 -32.14 -21.83
C ASN A 59 10.84 -31.60 -21.40
N VAL A 60 10.81 -30.34 -20.94
CA VAL A 60 9.57 -29.66 -20.55
C VAL A 60 8.82 -29.22 -21.82
N VAL A 61 7.79 -29.96 -22.21
CA VAL A 61 6.86 -29.52 -23.24
C VAL A 61 5.84 -28.58 -22.59
N MET A 62 6.00 -27.27 -22.85
CA MET A 62 5.05 -26.25 -22.42
C MET A 62 3.75 -26.39 -23.21
N LYS A 63 2.70 -26.90 -22.57
CA LYS A 63 1.33 -26.83 -23.11
C LYS A 63 0.74 -25.47 -22.75
N LEU A 64 0.88 -24.51 -23.66
CA LEU A 64 0.22 -23.21 -23.54
C LEU A 64 -1.28 -23.41 -23.77
N ARG A 65 -2.09 -23.03 -22.78
CA ARG A 65 -3.55 -23.17 -22.80
C ARG A 65 -4.14 -21.97 -23.56
N TRP A 66 -5.08 -22.24 -24.47
CA TRP A 66 -5.65 -21.27 -25.42
C TRP A 66 -6.37 -20.09 -24.76
N ASP A 67 -6.72 -20.18 -23.48
CA ASP A 67 -7.35 -19.12 -22.68
C ASP A 67 -6.43 -17.93 -22.38
N GLN A 68 -5.11 -18.05 -22.59
CA GLN A 68 -4.15 -16.95 -22.40
C GLN A 68 -3.91 -16.12 -23.66
N PHE A 69 -4.21 -16.64 -24.85
CA PHE A 69 -3.93 -15.94 -26.12
C PHE A 69 -5.02 -14.92 -26.52
N THR A 70 -6.22 -15.04 -25.98
CA THR A 70 -7.29 -14.04 -26.16
C THR A 70 -6.86 -12.67 -25.61
N CYS A 71 -6.17 -12.64 -24.47
CA CYS A 71 -5.55 -11.40 -23.95
C CYS A 71 -4.43 -10.89 -24.87
N VAL A 72 -3.60 -11.77 -25.43
CA VAL A 72 -2.45 -11.38 -26.27
C VAL A 72 -2.90 -10.78 -27.60
N ILE A 73 -3.99 -11.28 -28.21
CA ILE A 73 -4.53 -10.74 -29.45
C ILE A 73 -5.15 -9.34 -29.24
N LEU A 74 -5.76 -9.08 -28.08
CA LEU A 74 -6.27 -7.75 -27.73
C LEU A 74 -5.14 -6.70 -27.61
N VAL A 75 -3.95 -7.10 -27.18
CA VAL A 75 -2.79 -6.20 -27.05
C VAL A 75 -2.24 -5.73 -28.41
N VAL A 76 -2.43 -6.51 -29.48
CA VAL A 76 -1.95 -6.17 -30.84
C VAL A 76 -2.85 -5.13 -31.53
N LEU A 77 -4.11 -5.01 -31.10
CA LEU A 77 -5.07 -4.02 -31.56
C LEU A 77 -5.11 -2.85 -30.56
N GLY A 78 -4.02 -2.09 -30.50
CA GLY A 78 -3.76 -1.13 -29.44
C GLY A 78 -4.88 -0.10 -29.21
N VAL A 79 -5.51 -0.13 -28.02
CA VAL A 79 -6.20 1.03 -27.43
C VAL A 79 -6.28 1.01 -25.89
N GLU A 80 -5.38 0.35 -25.17
CA GLU A 80 -5.44 0.39 -23.68
C GLU A 80 -4.16 0.95 -23.05
N ALA A 81 -4.32 2.07 -22.33
CA ALA A 81 -3.26 2.67 -21.54
C ALA A 81 -3.05 1.86 -20.26
N TRP A 82 -1.91 1.19 -20.12
CA TRP A 82 -1.55 0.49 -18.89
C TRP A 82 -1.17 1.48 -17.78
N GLN A 83 -1.57 1.15 -16.54
CA GLN A 83 -1.31 1.92 -15.34
C GLN A 83 -0.96 1.03 -14.16
N GLU A 84 -0.11 1.52 -13.26
CA GLU A 84 0.27 0.83 -12.04
C GLU A 84 0.58 1.84 -10.93
N VAL A 85 0.28 1.49 -9.67
CA VAL A 85 0.67 2.26 -8.49
C VAL A 85 1.88 1.59 -7.84
N SER A 86 2.91 2.36 -7.51
CA SER A 86 4.20 1.88 -6.98
C SER A 86 4.16 1.31 -5.56
N TRP A 87 2.97 1.20 -4.96
CA TRP A 87 2.81 0.89 -3.55
C TRP A 87 2.02 -0.41 -3.36
N ILE A 88 2.55 -1.28 -2.49
CA ILE A 88 1.94 -2.57 -2.14
C ILE A 88 2.03 -2.72 -0.62
N GLY A 89 0.89 -2.90 0.02
CA GLY A 89 0.80 -3.22 1.45
C GLY A 89 0.23 -2.09 2.34
N PRO A 90 0.21 -2.31 3.67
CA PRO A 90 -0.35 -1.36 4.60
C PRO A 90 0.60 -0.19 4.89
N VAL A 91 0.04 1.00 5.08
CA VAL A 91 0.76 2.18 5.57
C VAL A 91 0.58 2.33 7.08
N LYS A 92 1.48 3.07 7.73
CA LYS A 92 1.39 3.34 9.17
C LYS A 92 0.96 4.79 9.43
N ALA A 93 0.04 4.98 10.36
CA ALA A 93 -0.35 6.32 10.79
C ALA A 93 0.85 7.09 11.38
N GLY A 94 0.94 8.39 11.10
CA GLY A 94 2.08 9.24 11.51
C GLY A 94 3.32 9.15 10.61
N PHE A 95 3.39 8.15 9.72
CA PHE A 95 4.52 8.00 8.78
C PHE A 95 4.13 8.44 7.38
N SER A 96 4.95 9.34 6.82
CA SER A 96 4.76 9.81 5.45
C SER A 96 5.09 8.71 4.44
N THR A 97 4.16 8.43 3.54
CA THR A 97 4.31 7.46 2.46
C THR A 97 4.13 8.16 1.11
N THR A 98 5.01 7.84 0.16
CA THR A 98 4.96 8.38 -1.20
C THR A 98 4.41 7.33 -2.17
N PHE A 99 3.30 7.65 -2.81
CA PHE A 99 2.67 6.87 -3.87
C PHE A 99 3.09 7.42 -5.23
N THR A 100 3.45 6.55 -6.16
CA THR A 100 3.78 6.94 -7.54
C THR A 100 2.86 6.21 -8.52
N CYS A 101 2.31 6.92 -9.48
CA CYS A 101 1.46 6.38 -10.53
C CYS A 101 2.27 6.33 -11.82
N PHE A 102 2.37 5.14 -12.40
CA PHE A 102 3.08 4.90 -13.63
C PHE A 102 2.11 4.66 -14.78
N SER A 103 2.44 5.18 -15.96
CA SER A 103 1.70 4.89 -17.18
C SER A 103 2.60 4.87 -18.41
N THR A 104 2.21 4.09 -19.42
CA THR A 104 2.93 3.92 -20.68
C THR A 104 2.97 5.18 -21.55
N CYS A 105 2.14 6.18 -21.24
CA CYS A 105 2.07 7.44 -21.98
C CYS A 105 2.99 8.55 -21.44
N SER A 106 3.81 8.26 -20.43
CA SER A 106 4.84 9.18 -19.93
C SER A 106 5.84 9.55 -21.04
N PRO A 107 6.21 10.84 -21.23
CA PRO A 107 5.89 12.02 -20.42
C PRO A 107 4.64 12.82 -20.88
N ASN A 108 3.97 12.39 -21.95
CA ASN A 108 2.83 13.10 -22.57
C ASN A 108 1.50 12.89 -21.82
N CYS A 109 1.59 12.74 -20.50
CA CYS A 109 0.46 12.39 -19.66
C CYS A 109 0.38 13.28 -18.42
N THR A 110 -0.84 13.63 -18.07
CA THR A 110 -1.16 14.38 -16.86
C THR A 110 -1.77 13.44 -15.84
N TYR A 111 -1.32 13.53 -14.60
CA TYR A 111 -1.69 12.63 -13.51
C TYR A 111 -2.49 13.41 -12.47
N THR A 112 -3.61 12.82 -12.05
CA THR A 112 -4.48 13.35 -11.01
C THR A 112 -4.79 12.28 -9.99
N TRP A 113 -4.44 12.52 -8.74
CA TRP A 113 -4.77 11.68 -7.60
C TRP A 113 -6.04 12.15 -6.91
N PHE A 114 -6.81 11.20 -6.39
CA PHE A 114 -7.95 11.41 -5.52
C PHE A 114 -7.74 10.59 -4.24
N LEU A 115 -7.75 11.28 -3.08
CA LEU A 115 -7.57 10.70 -1.76
C LEU A 115 -8.42 11.47 -0.73
N LYS A 116 -9.26 10.80 0.07
CA LYS A 116 -10.12 11.42 1.11
C LYS A 116 -10.86 12.69 0.61
N ASN A 117 -11.48 12.63 -0.56
CA ASN A 117 -12.16 13.75 -1.25
C ASN A 117 -11.26 14.93 -1.64
N ARG A 118 -9.94 14.77 -1.62
CA ARG A 118 -8.97 15.77 -2.07
C ARG A 118 -8.33 15.33 -3.37
N THR A 119 -8.08 16.31 -4.24
CA THR A 119 -7.40 16.10 -5.52
C THR A 119 -5.99 16.65 -5.49
N HIS A 120 -5.04 15.86 -5.99
CA HIS A 120 -3.64 16.27 -6.09
C HIS A 120 -3.13 16.04 -7.52
N THR A 121 -2.43 17.02 -8.07
CA THR A 121 -1.85 16.94 -9.41
C THR A 121 -0.40 16.46 -9.34
N GLY A 122 0.01 15.62 -10.29
CA GLY A 122 1.39 15.12 -10.38
C GLY A 122 1.45 13.59 -10.34
N SER A 123 2.57 13.04 -10.79
CA SER A 123 2.78 11.58 -10.83
C SER A 123 3.01 10.97 -9.45
N THR A 124 3.35 11.78 -8.45
CA THR A 124 3.59 11.37 -7.07
C THR A 124 2.63 12.05 -6.10
N LEU A 125 2.24 11.31 -5.06
CA LEU A 125 1.43 11.80 -3.95
C LEU A 125 2.12 11.40 -2.65
N MET A 126 2.40 12.38 -1.79
CA MET A 126 2.89 12.14 -0.43
C MET A 126 1.73 12.27 0.54
N TRP A 127 1.53 11.27 1.40
CA TRP A 127 0.45 11.25 2.38
C TRP A 127 0.90 10.63 3.70
N THR A 128 0.52 11.29 4.79
CA THR A 128 0.69 10.80 6.16
C THR A 128 -0.69 10.55 6.77
N PRO A 129 -1.07 9.28 7.04
CA PRO A 129 -2.36 8.95 7.66
C PRO A 129 -2.44 9.47 9.10
N ASP A 130 -3.61 9.96 9.49
CA ASP A 130 -3.94 10.46 10.85
C ASP A 130 -4.36 9.34 11.81
N GLY A 131 -4.53 8.10 11.31
CA GLY A 131 -4.91 6.93 12.11
C GLY A 131 -6.41 6.80 12.43
N ARG A 132 -7.27 7.67 11.89
CA ARG A 132 -8.74 7.58 12.07
C ARG A 132 -9.36 6.51 11.19
N ASP A 133 -8.91 6.44 9.95
CA ASP A 133 -9.39 5.46 8.97
C ASP A 133 -8.53 4.19 9.06
N SER A 134 -9.16 3.03 8.89
CA SER A 134 -8.45 1.74 8.77
C SER A 134 -8.16 1.37 7.32
N LYS A 135 -8.95 1.90 6.37
CA LYS A 135 -8.78 1.72 4.92
C LYS A 135 -9.20 2.98 4.19
N VAL A 136 -8.57 3.25 3.06
CA VAL A 136 -8.92 4.38 2.19
C VAL A 136 -8.77 4.00 0.72
N ASP A 137 -9.69 4.49 -0.10
CA ASP A 137 -9.60 4.40 -1.55
C ASP A 137 -8.63 5.44 -2.09
N LEU A 138 -7.57 4.98 -2.72
CA LEU A 138 -6.61 5.79 -3.45
C LEU A 138 -6.85 5.61 -4.95
N ARG A 139 -7.14 6.70 -5.65
CA ARG A 139 -7.41 6.67 -7.09
C ARG A 139 -6.43 7.55 -7.85
N CYS A 140 -5.78 6.99 -8.86
CA CYS A 140 -4.99 7.75 -9.85
C CYS A 140 -5.75 7.76 -11.17
N THR A 141 -5.88 8.94 -11.77
CA THR A 141 -6.38 9.14 -13.13
C THR A 141 -5.27 9.71 -13.98
N VAL A 142 -5.01 9.10 -15.12
CA VAL A 142 -4.02 9.58 -16.10
C VAL A 142 -4.73 9.95 -17.38
N LEU A 143 -4.47 11.17 -17.84
CA LEU A 143 -5.02 11.77 -19.04
C LEU A 143 -3.90 11.90 -20.08
N ARG A 144 -4.10 11.36 -21.28
CA ARG A 144 -3.14 11.49 -22.37
C ARG A 144 -3.32 12.83 -23.08
N MET A 145 -2.19 13.49 -23.36
CA MET A 145 -2.18 14.72 -24.16
C MET A 145 -1.69 14.43 -25.59
N PRO A 146 -2.27 15.08 -26.62
CA PRO A 146 -3.30 16.14 -26.57
C PRO A 146 -4.75 15.63 -26.49
N GLU A 147 -4.96 14.33 -26.58
CA GLU A 147 -6.27 13.69 -26.66
C GLU A 147 -6.88 13.44 -25.28
N ALA A 148 -7.37 14.51 -24.64
CA ALA A 148 -7.96 14.48 -23.30
C ALA A 148 -9.16 13.52 -23.15
N SER A 149 -9.72 13.01 -24.26
CA SER A 149 -10.78 11.99 -24.27
C SER A 149 -10.29 10.61 -23.84
N LEU A 150 -8.99 10.35 -23.88
CA LEU A 150 -8.43 9.10 -23.38
C LEU A 150 -7.84 9.30 -21.98
N PHE A 151 -8.63 8.86 -21.00
CA PHE A 151 -8.20 8.73 -19.63
C PHE A 151 -8.25 7.26 -19.22
N SER A 152 -7.37 6.90 -18.30
CA SER A 152 -7.45 5.62 -17.60
C SER A 152 -7.35 5.90 -16.11
N THR A 153 -8.00 5.06 -15.31
CA THR A 153 -8.13 5.25 -13.88
C THR A 153 -7.87 3.94 -13.17
N ILE A 154 -6.95 3.98 -12.22
CA ILE A 154 -6.68 2.87 -11.30
C ILE A 154 -7.11 3.26 -9.89
N THR A 155 -7.80 2.35 -9.21
CA THR A 155 -8.20 2.50 -7.81
C THR A 155 -7.58 1.38 -7.00
N SER A 156 -7.01 1.72 -5.86
CA SER A 156 -6.38 0.78 -4.93
C SER A 156 -6.87 1.07 -3.51
N ILE A 157 -7.12 0.01 -2.75
CA ILE A 157 -7.48 0.13 -1.33
C ILE A 157 -6.18 0.11 -0.53
N VAL A 158 -5.92 1.18 0.22
CA VAL A 158 -4.76 1.28 1.10
C VAL A 158 -5.21 0.98 2.53
N GLU A 159 -4.62 -0.05 3.13
CA GLU A 159 -4.84 -0.39 4.54
C GLU A 159 -3.94 0.46 5.44
N ILE A 160 -4.46 0.88 6.60
CA ILE A 160 -3.78 1.77 7.54
C ILE A 160 -3.64 1.03 8.87
N THR A 161 -2.40 0.87 9.31
CA THR A 161 -2.07 0.36 10.63
C THR A 161 -1.84 1.53 11.58
N ASN A 162 -2.60 1.59 12.66
CA ASN A 162 -2.43 2.59 13.71
C ASN A 162 -1.60 2.00 14.87
N PRO A 163 -0.37 2.49 15.09
CA PRO A 163 0.49 1.98 16.16
C PRO A 163 0.19 2.62 17.53
N ILE A 164 -0.62 3.68 17.58
CA ILE A 164 -0.90 4.39 18.84
C ILE A 164 -2.14 3.78 19.49
N SER A 165 -2.07 3.48 20.79
CA SER A 165 -3.20 3.01 21.59
C SER A 165 -3.26 3.70 22.95
N VAL A 166 -4.45 3.75 23.54
CA VAL A 166 -4.61 4.15 24.95
C VAL A 166 -4.54 2.90 25.81
N GLN A 167 -3.71 2.94 26.86
CA GLN A 167 -3.51 1.83 27.78
C GLN A 167 -3.54 2.30 29.25
N PRO A 168 -4.00 1.45 30.19
CA PRO A 168 -3.80 1.66 31.61
C PRO A 168 -2.32 1.72 32.00
N SER A 169 -1.98 2.62 32.91
CA SER A 169 -0.69 2.68 33.57
C SER A 169 -0.86 2.43 35.08
N PRO A 170 -0.16 1.43 35.67
CA PRO A 170 0.73 0.47 35.02
C PRO A 170 -0.01 -0.49 34.07
N GLN A 171 0.72 -1.06 33.11
CA GLN A 171 0.14 -2.02 32.15
C GLN A 171 -0.54 -3.19 32.86
N ASN A 172 -1.62 -3.69 32.26
CA ASN A 172 -2.49 -4.75 32.81
C ASN A 172 -3.25 -4.37 34.09
N THR A 173 -3.30 -3.09 34.45
CA THR A 173 -4.22 -2.62 35.49
C THR A 173 -5.67 -2.82 35.03
N PHE A 174 -6.49 -3.42 35.88
CA PHE A 174 -7.91 -3.57 35.65
C PHE A 174 -8.66 -2.39 36.29
N PRO A 175 -9.40 -1.58 35.50
CA PRO A 175 -10.18 -0.48 36.05
C PRO A 175 -11.26 -0.98 37.01
N ALA A 176 -11.38 -0.35 38.17
CA ALA A 176 -12.42 -0.66 39.14
C ALA A 176 -12.88 0.61 39.88
N LEU A 177 -14.15 0.63 40.28
CA LEU A 177 -14.75 1.75 40.99
C LEU A 177 -14.00 2.10 42.28
N ASN A 178 -13.89 3.40 42.56
CA ASN A 178 -13.23 3.98 43.72
C ASN A 178 -11.71 3.75 43.81
N LEU A 179 -11.07 3.27 42.74
CA LEU A 179 -9.62 3.15 42.64
C LEU A 179 -9.05 4.22 41.70
N SER A 180 -7.81 4.62 41.96
CA SER A 180 -7.07 5.50 41.07
C SER A 180 -6.67 4.76 39.80
N LEU A 181 -6.69 5.44 38.66
CA LEU A 181 -6.25 4.90 37.38
C LEU A 181 -5.54 5.99 36.59
N ASP A 182 -4.45 5.61 35.91
CA ASP A 182 -3.84 6.43 34.88
C ASP A 182 -4.09 5.81 33.51
N LEU A 183 -4.50 6.65 32.55
CA LEU A 183 -4.49 6.29 31.13
C LEU A 183 -3.35 7.02 30.42
N GLU A 184 -2.63 6.30 29.57
CA GLU A 184 -1.50 6.83 28.82
C GLU A 184 -1.60 6.44 27.34
N CYS A 185 -1.08 7.29 26.46
CA CYS A 185 -0.92 6.98 25.06
C CYS A 185 0.38 6.22 24.84
N HIS A 186 0.27 5.06 24.23
CA HIS A 186 1.40 4.18 23.98
C HIS A 186 1.64 4.00 22.47
N ASP A 187 2.91 3.94 22.07
CA ASP A 187 3.32 3.56 20.72
C ASP A 187 3.69 2.08 20.70
N ASP A 188 2.74 1.25 20.28
CA ASP A 188 2.88 -0.22 20.22
C ASP A 188 3.94 -0.67 19.21
N SER A 189 4.39 0.22 18.32
CA SER A 189 5.42 -0.11 17.33
C SER A 189 6.84 0.17 17.82
N GLY A 190 6.99 0.83 18.99
CA GLY A 190 8.30 1.24 19.51
C GLY A 190 9.05 2.20 18.59
N SER A 191 8.33 2.88 17.70
CA SER A 191 8.90 3.74 16.66
C SER A 191 9.35 5.10 17.17
N GLY A 192 9.01 5.42 18.42
CA GLY A 192 9.37 6.67 19.08
C GLY A 192 8.46 7.83 18.67
N LEU A 193 7.26 7.56 18.11
CA LEU A 193 6.29 8.60 17.75
C LEU A 193 5.84 9.44 18.95
N LEU A 194 5.98 8.90 20.17
CA LEU A 194 5.66 9.53 21.45
C LEU A 194 6.91 9.70 22.33
N SER A 195 8.11 9.67 21.75
CA SER A 195 9.35 9.69 22.54
C SER A 195 9.79 11.09 22.98
N ASP A 196 9.18 12.16 22.45
CA ASP A 196 9.49 13.53 22.83
C ASP A 196 8.69 13.94 24.10
N PRO A 197 9.34 14.23 25.23
CA PRO A 197 8.67 14.68 26.45
C PRO A 197 7.92 16.00 26.31
N SER A 198 8.24 16.78 25.26
CA SER A 198 7.58 18.07 24.96
C SER A 198 6.37 17.91 24.04
N GLN A 199 6.01 16.68 23.70
CA GLN A 199 4.96 16.39 22.74
C GLN A 199 3.58 16.65 23.35
N LEU A 200 2.82 17.51 22.68
CA LEU A 200 1.44 17.79 23.08
C LEU A 200 0.57 16.56 22.80
N VAL A 201 -0.17 16.13 23.82
CA VAL A 201 -1.20 15.09 23.73
C VAL A 201 -2.54 15.71 24.15
N LEU A 202 -3.54 15.61 23.28
CA LEU A 202 -4.92 15.99 23.59
C LEU A 202 -5.74 14.73 23.87
N TRP A 203 -6.64 14.81 24.84
CA TRP A 203 -7.52 13.71 25.21
C TRP A 203 -8.94 13.96 24.75
N TYR A 204 -9.60 12.88 24.35
CA TYR A 204 -10.99 12.87 23.94
C TYR A 204 -11.73 11.79 24.70
N LYS A 205 -12.93 12.12 25.20
CA LYS A 205 -13.88 11.17 25.76
C LYS A 205 -15.14 11.22 24.92
N ASP A 206 -15.55 10.07 24.39
CA ASP A 206 -16.75 9.92 23.56
C ASP A 206 -16.78 10.91 22.37
N GLY A 207 -15.60 11.22 21.82
CA GLY A 207 -15.41 12.14 20.70
C GLY A 207 -15.34 13.63 21.09
N GLN A 208 -15.50 13.98 22.37
CA GLN A 208 -15.37 15.35 22.87
C GLN A 208 -13.99 15.60 23.48
N GLU A 209 -13.35 16.70 23.08
CA GLU A 209 -12.06 17.12 23.63
C GLU A 209 -12.20 17.44 25.13
N MET A 210 -11.29 16.89 25.93
CA MET A 210 -11.23 17.11 27.36
C MET A 210 -10.33 18.32 27.65
N MET A 211 -10.86 19.28 28.41
CA MET A 211 -10.10 20.43 28.90
C MET A 211 -9.21 19.99 30.08
N LEU A 212 -8.04 19.44 29.78
CA LEU A 212 -7.04 19.06 30.78
C LEU A 212 -5.97 20.15 30.92
N ASP A 213 -5.45 20.32 32.14
CA ASP A 213 -4.28 21.17 32.34
C ASP A 213 -3.09 20.52 31.64
N LYS A 214 -2.35 21.29 30.83
CA LYS A 214 -1.46 20.81 29.75
C LYS A 214 -0.26 19.95 30.19
N GLN A 215 -0.15 19.58 31.46
CA GLN A 215 1.15 19.27 32.04
C GLN A 215 1.63 17.83 31.95
N ASN A 216 0.81 16.78 31.78
CA ASN A 216 1.34 15.42 31.99
C ASN A 216 1.15 14.36 30.90
N GLY A 217 0.46 14.64 29.79
CA GLY A 217 0.29 13.65 28.69
C GLY A 217 -0.55 12.41 29.05
N SER A 218 -0.59 12.01 30.32
CA SER A 218 -1.48 11.02 30.92
C SER A 218 -2.77 11.66 31.43
N LEU A 219 -3.83 10.87 31.44
CA LEU A 219 -5.11 11.20 32.04
C LEU A 219 -5.21 10.50 33.39
N HIS A 220 -5.09 11.28 34.47
CA HIS A 220 -5.13 10.79 35.85
C HIS A 220 -6.55 10.83 36.41
N PHE A 221 -6.97 9.72 37.01
CA PHE A 221 -8.17 9.62 37.83
C PHE A 221 -7.75 9.37 39.28
N ASP A 222 -8.07 10.29 40.19
CA ASP A 222 -7.86 10.07 41.62
C ASP A 222 -8.68 8.87 42.11
N SER A 223 -9.90 8.73 41.57
CA SER A 223 -10.85 7.69 41.92
C SER A 223 -11.88 7.52 40.80
N LEU A 224 -12.02 6.31 40.27
CA LEU A 224 -12.96 6.01 39.19
C LEU A 224 -14.41 6.02 39.67
N LEU A 225 -15.22 6.87 39.05
CA LEU A 225 -16.66 6.97 39.26
C LEU A 225 -17.44 6.29 38.13
N PRO A 226 -18.69 5.85 38.34
CA PRO A 226 -19.51 5.29 37.26
C PRO A 226 -19.67 6.22 36.05
N SER A 227 -19.63 7.54 36.26
CA SER A 227 -19.67 8.56 35.21
C SER A 227 -18.42 8.60 34.34
N ASP A 228 -17.31 8.03 34.79
CA ASP A 228 -16.03 8.04 34.07
C ASP A 228 -15.99 6.99 32.97
N GLY A 229 -16.91 6.02 32.96
CA GLY A 229 -17.06 5.10 31.85
C GLY A 229 -17.24 5.83 30.52
N GLY A 230 -16.64 5.30 29.44
CA GLY A 230 -16.65 5.93 28.12
C GLY A 230 -15.55 5.45 27.20
N PHE A 231 -15.54 5.97 25.98
CA PHE A 231 -14.53 5.68 24.97
C PHE A 231 -13.46 6.78 24.94
N TYR A 232 -12.24 6.42 25.33
CA TYR A 232 -11.11 7.33 25.43
C TYR A 232 -10.21 7.22 24.21
N GLN A 233 -9.85 8.37 23.65
CA GLN A 233 -8.86 8.49 22.58
C GLN A 233 -7.91 9.62 22.92
N CYS A 234 -6.72 9.58 22.31
CA CYS A 234 -5.80 10.69 22.36
C CYS A 234 -5.32 11.06 20.97
N GLU A 235 -4.90 12.30 20.84
CA GLU A 235 -4.30 12.86 19.65
C GLU A 235 -2.89 13.32 19.98
N ALA A 236 -1.90 12.67 19.38
CA ALA A 236 -0.49 12.98 19.58
C ALA A 236 0.07 13.75 18.38
N PHE A 237 0.72 14.89 18.65
CA PHE A 237 1.27 15.76 17.61
C PHE A 237 2.69 15.34 17.23
N VAL A 238 2.84 14.58 16.13
CA VAL A 238 4.14 14.09 15.61
C VAL A 238 4.95 15.23 14.98
N SER A 239 4.28 16.22 14.41
CA SER A 239 4.91 17.45 13.90
C SER A 239 3.94 18.63 14.05
N ARG A 240 4.38 19.85 13.72
CA ARG A 240 3.52 21.05 13.78
C ARG A 240 2.25 20.96 12.93
N GLN A 241 2.21 20.07 11.93
CA GLN A 241 1.09 19.92 10.99
C GLN A 241 0.52 18.51 10.94
N THR A 242 1.08 17.57 11.71
CA THR A 242 0.69 16.16 11.69
C THR A 242 0.40 15.71 13.10
N SER A 243 -0.84 15.30 13.32
CA SER A 243 -1.25 14.58 14.51
C SER A 243 -1.74 13.18 14.16
N VAL A 244 -1.67 12.29 15.13
CA VAL A 244 -2.13 10.91 15.01
C VAL A 244 -3.11 10.63 16.14
N PHE A 245 -4.30 10.20 15.77
CA PHE A 245 -5.31 9.72 16.71
C PHE A 245 -4.95 8.31 17.13
N SER A 246 -5.08 8.01 18.42
CA SER A 246 -4.93 6.66 18.92
C SER A 246 -6.13 5.78 18.60
N ARG A 247 -5.87 4.48 18.60
CA ARG A 247 -6.93 3.47 18.77
C ARG A 247 -7.57 3.69 20.13
N GLY A 248 -8.89 3.79 20.15
CA GLY A 248 -9.58 4.12 21.39
C GLY A 248 -9.71 2.96 22.36
N TYR A 249 -9.82 3.32 23.62
CA TYR A 249 -9.91 2.44 24.77
C TYR A 249 -11.27 2.61 25.43
N LEU A 250 -12.03 1.53 25.55
CA LEU A 250 -13.33 1.54 26.20
C LEU A 250 -13.16 1.25 27.69
N LEU A 251 -13.28 2.29 28.52
CA LEU A 251 -13.26 2.18 29.97
C LEU A 251 -14.61 1.64 30.45
N ARG A 252 -14.60 0.41 30.97
CA ARG A 252 -15.77 -0.27 31.56
C ARG A 252 -15.60 -0.34 33.07
N LEU A 253 -16.62 0.12 33.81
CA LEU A 253 -16.66 0.19 35.27
C LEU A 253 -17.90 -0.52 35.81
#